data_AF-A0A951DJE9-F1
#
_entry.id   AF-A0A951DJE9-F1
#
_cell.length_a   1.000
_cell.length_b   1.000
_cell.length_c   1.000
_cell.angle_alpha   90.00
_cell.angle_beta   90.00
_cell.angle_gamma   90.00
#
_symmetry.space_group_name_H-M   'P 1'
#
loop_
_entity.id
_entity.type
_entity.pdbx_description
1 polymer ?
#
loop_
_entity_poly.entity_id
_entity_poly.type
_entity_poly.pdbx_seq_one_letter_code
_entity_poly.pdbx_strand_id
1 'polypeptide(L)'
;MTLETEQPPRTVVRIAGVAAAAAVVVAGLVALVASVSYLLVFAEQGSMASFQFNPQEDVLLKALGGVFSVILVVIACRYAYYYYCWWRSRRYFGSPDGIDLTALQERGVPFVKFQITTRGGALPVVERSLRILEEICVRHAWIAARTSAEVITESQDEASYLESRFNGSALRVLAACLPSFYVTKHDTRLKARALRYMVELRRTGFNARPGRTFIVHFDEETVMTEPHVLVLLDYLSRSPKAITQGPILYPL
;
A
#
# COMPACT_ATOMS: atom_id res chain seq x y z
N MET A 1 11.92 -46.58 -19.23
CA MET A 1 10.73 -45.87 -18.71
C MET A 1 10.77 -45.95 -17.20
N THR A 2 11.60 -45.11 -16.60
CA THR A 2 11.81 -45.02 -15.15
C THR A 2 10.97 -43.86 -14.65
N LEU A 3 10.00 -44.16 -13.79
CA LEU A 3 9.18 -43.17 -13.11
C LEU A 3 10.07 -42.43 -12.10
N GLU A 4 10.55 -41.25 -12.48
CA GLU A 4 11.12 -40.29 -11.52
C GLU A 4 10.00 -39.83 -10.59
N THR A 5 10.08 -40.26 -9.34
CA THR A 5 9.25 -39.77 -8.25
C THR A 5 9.54 -38.28 -8.04
N GLU A 6 8.59 -37.41 -8.38
CA GLU A 6 8.60 -35.99 -8.06
C GLU A 6 8.88 -35.79 -6.57
N GLN A 7 10.09 -35.33 -6.24
CA GLN A 7 10.36 -34.81 -4.90
C GLN A 7 9.57 -33.52 -4.71
N PRO A 8 8.80 -33.36 -3.62
CA PRO A 8 8.06 -32.14 -3.37
C PRO A 8 9.04 -30.96 -3.29
N PRO A 9 8.68 -29.80 -3.86
CA PRO A 9 9.58 -28.65 -3.91
C PRO A 9 10.04 -28.28 -2.50
N ARG A 10 11.36 -28.15 -2.30
CA ARG A 10 12.03 -27.84 -1.01
C ARG A 10 11.41 -26.67 -0.25
N THR A 11 10.67 -25.81 -0.94
CA THR A 11 9.88 -24.70 -0.41
C THR A 11 8.73 -25.15 0.50
N VAL A 12 8.05 -26.26 0.20
CA VAL A 12 6.88 -26.75 0.96
C VAL A 12 7.27 -27.25 2.35
N VAL A 13 8.43 -27.92 2.46
CA VAL A 13 8.97 -28.41 3.75
C VAL A 13 9.34 -27.24 4.68
N ARG A 14 9.89 -26.15 4.13
CA ARG A 14 10.18 -24.93 4.92
C ARG A 14 8.91 -24.18 5.35
N ILE A 15 7.83 -24.26 4.56
CA ILE A 15 6.54 -23.60 4.87
C ILE A 15 5.82 -24.29 6.03
N ALA A 16 5.80 -25.62 6.05
CA ALA A 16 5.21 -26.38 7.16
C ALA A 16 5.96 -26.11 8.47
N GLY A 17 7.30 -26.02 8.42
CA GLY A 17 8.13 -25.75 9.59
C GLY A 17 7.89 -24.38 10.24
N VAL A 18 7.73 -23.32 9.45
CA VAL A 18 7.52 -21.95 9.99
C VAL A 18 6.10 -21.76 10.54
N ALA A 19 5.08 -22.32 9.87
CA ALA A 19 3.71 -22.29 10.38
C ALA A 19 3.57 -23.10 11.69
N ALA A 20 4.23 -24.27 11.76
CA ALA A 20 4.31 -25.04 12.99
C ALA A 20 5.04 -24.27 14.11
N ALA A 21 6.15 -23.61 13.80
CA ALA A 21 6.88 -22.80 14.78
C ALA A 21 6.04 -21.62 15.32
N ALA A 22 5.31 -20.91 14.45
CA ALA A 22 4.41 -19.83 14.87
C ALA A 22 3.24 -20.36 15.74
N ALA A 23 2.66 -21.50 15.38
CA ALA A 23 1.62 -22.15 16.18
C ALA A 23 2.15 -22.59 17.56
N VAL A 24 3.38 -23.12 17.62
CA VAL A 24 4.05 -23.48 18.89
C VAL A 24 4.31 -22.25 19.76
N VAL A 25 4.73 -21.12 19.17
CA VAL A 25 4.95 -19.87 19.91
C VAL A 25 3.64 -19.32 20.46
N VAL A 26 2.56 -19.32 19.68
CA VAL A 26 1.24 -18.86 20.14
C VAL A 26 0.69 -19.79 21.21
N ALA A 27 0.78 -21.11 21.02
CA ALA A 27 0.37 -22.09 22.04
C ALA A 27 1.20 -21.94 23.32
N GLY A 28 2.50 -21.69 23.21
CA GLY A 28 3.39 -21.44 24.33
C GLY A 28 3.04 -20.15 25.09
N LEU A 29 2.68 -19.08 24.38
CA LEU A 29 2.21 -17.83 24.99
C LEU A 29 0.87 -18.01 25.72
N VAL A 30 -0.08 -18.72 25.13
CA VAL A 30 -1.36 -19.04 25.77
C VAL A 30 -1.13 -19.91 27.01
N ALA A 31 -0.28 -20.93 26.92
CA ALA A 31 0.08 -21.78 28.06
C ALA A 31 0.82 -21.01 29.15
N LEU A 32 1.70 -20.08 28.80
CA LEU A 32 2.40 -19.21 29.74
C LEU A 32 1.42 -18.28 30.47
N VAL A 33 0.51 -17.63 29.75
CA VAL A 33 -0.52 -16.77 30.35
C VAL A 33 -1.42 -17.59 31.27
N ALA A 34 -1.89 -18.76 30.83
CA ALA A 34 -2.68 -19.66 31.66
C ALA A 34 -1.92 -20.14 32.91
N SER A 35 -0.62 -20.42 32.78
CA SER A 35 0.25 -20.82 33.89
C SER A 35 0.50 -19.68 34.88
N VAL A 36 0.71 -18.46 34.39
CA VAL A 36 0.86 -17.26 35.23
C VAL A 36 -0.46 -16.95 35.94
N SER A 37 -1.60 -17.03 35.26
CA SER A 37 -2.92 -16.89 35.87
C SER A 37 -3.17 -17.96 36.93
N TYR A 38 -2.79 -19.22 36.67
CA TYR A 38 -2.89 -20.31 37.63
C TYR A 38 -1.96 -20.10 38.84
N LEU A 39 -0.71 -19.70 38.60
CA LEU A 39 0.28 -19.42 39.65
C LEU A 39 -0.10 -18.21 40.51
N LEU A 40 -0.73 -17.17 39.95
CA LEU A 40 -1.25 -16.04 40.72
C LEU A 40 -2.38 -16.48 41.65
N VAL A 41 -3.33 -17.28 41.15
CA VAL A 41 -4.39 -17.88 41.97
C VAL A 41 -3.82 -18.80 43.06
N PHE A 42 -2.78 -19.57 42.75
CA PHE A 42 -2.14 -20.48 43.70
C PHE A 42 -1.26 -19.76 44.73
N ALA A 43 -0.56 -18.69 44.33
CA ALA A 43 0.26 -17.87 45.22
C ALA A 43 -0.60 -17.10 46.23
N GLU A 44 -1.79 -16.66 45.84
CA GLU A 44 -2.78 -16.12 46.78
C GLU A 44 -3.26 -17.18 47.79
N GLN A 45 -3.43 -18.44 47.36
CA GLN A 45 -3.81 -19.54 48.26
C GLN A 45 -2.67 -20.00 49.19
N GLY A 46 -1.41 -19.81 48.78
CA GLY A 46 -0.23 -20.19 49.57
C GLY A 46 0.19 -19.18 50.64
N SER A 47 -0.32 -17.95 50.62
CA SER A 47 0.14 -16.84 51.49
C SER A 47 -0.86 -16.41 52.57
N MET A 48 -1.82 -17.25 52.95
CA MET A 48 -2.92 -16.82 53.84
C MET A 48 -3.23 -17.80 54.96
N ALA A 49 -2.52 -17.62 56.08
CA ALA A 49 -3.01 -18.01 57.40
C ALA A 49 -4.12 -17.06 57.92
N SER A 50 -4.54 -16.03 57.16
CA SER A 50 -5.60 -15.11 57.59
C SER A 50 -6.15 -14.20 56.47
N PHE A 51 -6.64 -14.75 55.35
CA PHE A 51 -7.56 -13.99 54.49
C PHE A 51 -8.98 -14.45 54.76
N GLN A 52 -9.82 -13.52 55.20
CA GLN A 52 -11.25 -13.75 55.21
C GLN A 52 -11.74 -13.80 53.75
N PHE A 53 -12.21 -14.97 53.35
CA PHE A 53 -12.74 -15.25 52.03
C PHE A 53 -13.96 -14.35 51.76
N ASN A 54 -13.82 -13.32 50.91
CA ASN A 54 -14.95 -12.54 50.44
C ASN A 54 -15.44 -13.12 49.09
N PRO A 55 -16.51 -13.94 49.07
CA PRO A 55 -16.95 -14.65 47.87
C PRO A 55 -17.35 -13.72 46.71
N GLN A 56 -17.63 -12.43 46.96
CA GLN A 56 -17.93 -11.46 45.90
C GLN A 56 -16.68 -10.99 45.14
N GLU A 57 -15.54 -10.84 45.82
CA GLU A 57 -14.27 -10.43 45.18
C GLU A 57 -13.71 -11.53 44.28
N ASP A 58 -13.87 -12.79 44.67
CA ASP A 58 -13.48 -13.98 43.91
C ASP A 58 -14.23 -14.11 42.57
N VAL A 59 -15.53 -13.79 42.57
CA VAL A 59 -16.36 -13.83 41.35
C VAL A 59 -15.92 -12.73 40.39
N LEU A 60 -15.64 -11.53 40.92
CA LEU A 60 -15.17 -10.41 40.12
C LEU A 60 -13.80 -10.69 39.50
N LEU A 61 -12.86 -11.23 40.27
CA LEU A 61 -11.52 -11.56 39.79
C LEU A 61 -11.55 -12.64 38.69
N LYS A 62 -12.36 -13.69 38.87
CA LYS A 62 -12.57 -14.75 37.86
C LYS A 62 -13.23 -14.19 36.60
N ALA A 63 -14.22 -13.32 36.74
CA ALA A 63 -14.86 -12.66 35.61
C ALA A 63 -13.87 -11.77 34.84
N LEU A 64 -13.07 -10.96 35.54
CA LEU A 64 -12.05 -10.11 34.94
C LEU A 64 -10.95 -10.93 34.25
N GLY A 65 -10.48 -12.02 34.87
CA GLY A 65 -9.52 -12.94 34.27
C GLY A 65 -10.06 -13.61 33.00
N GLY A 66 -11.34 -14.00 33.00
CA GLY A 66 -12.02 -14.52 31.83
C GLY A 66 -12.10 -13.49 30.69
N VAL A 67 -12.51 -12.26 30.99
CA VAL A 67 -12.56 -11.16 30.02
C VAL A 67 -11.18 -10.85 29.44
N PHE A 68 -10.15 -10.77 30.29
CA PHE A 68 -8.77 -10.51 29.85
C PHE A 68 -8.25 -11.62 28.94
N SER A 69 -8.55 -12.88 29.26
CA SER A 69 -8.17 -14.03 28.42
C SER A 69 -8.82 -13.95 27.04
N VAL A 70 -10.10 -13.59 26.95
CA VAL A 70 -10.79 -13.40 25.67
C VAL A 70 -10.15 -12.26 24.86
N ILE A 71 -9.82 -11.13 25.50
CA ILE A 71 -9.14 -10.01 24.84
C ILE A 71 -7.78 -10.44 24.28
N LEU A 72 -6.97 -11.18 25.05
CA LEU A 72 -5.68 -11.68 24.60
C LEU A 72 -5.81 -12.64 23.41
N VAL A 73 -6.81 -13.52 23.41
CA VAL A 73 -7.09 -14.41 22.27
C VAL A 73 -7.45 -13.59 21.02
N VAL A 74 -8.31 -12.56 21.15
CA VAL A 74 -8.66 -11.68 20.02
C VAL A 74 -7.42 -10.97 19.46
N ILE A 75 -6.55 -10.45 20.33
CA ILE A 75 -5.29 -9.82 19.94
C ILE A 75 -4.39 -10.84 19.23
N ALA A 76 -4.21 -12.03 19.78
CA ALA A 76 -3.39 -13.09 19.19
C ALA A 76 -3.91 -13.52 17.80
N CYS A 77 -5.23 -13.72 17.66
CA CYS A 77 -5.87 -14.01 16.38
C CYS A 77 -5.64 -12.88 15.36
N ARG A 78 -5.75 -11.61 15.78
CA ARG A 78 -5.48 -10.45 14.91
C ARG A 78 -4.02 -10.41 14.44
N TYR A 79 -3.06 -10.68 15.32
CA TYR A 79 -1.64 -10.76 14.95
C TYR A 79 -1.37 -11.94 14.02
N ALA A 80 -1.92 -13.13 14.30
CA ALA A 80 -1.79 -14.28 13.43
C ALA A 80 -2.34 -13.98 12.02
N TYR A 81 -3.51 -13.33 11.94
CA TYR A 81 -4.08 -12.88 10.67
C TYR A 81 -3.20 -11.84 9.95
N TYR A 82 -2.65 -10.86 10.69
CA TYR A 82 -1.73 -9.87 10.13
C TYR A 82 -0.48 -10.55 9.53
N TYR A 83 0.17 -11.45 10.26
CA TYR A 83 1.36 -12.16 9.78
C TYR A 83 1.05 -13.11 8.62
N TYR A 84 -0.12 -13.75 8.63
CA TYR A 84 -0.58 -14.54 7.48
C TYR A 84 -0.75 -13.66 6.24
N CYS A 85 -1.39 -12.50 6.37
CA CYS A 85 -1.53 -11.53 5.28
C CYS A 85 -0.18 -11.03 4.77
N TRP A 86 0.72 -10.63 5.68
CA TRP A 86 2.07 -10.19 5.34
C TRP A 86 2.87 -11.28 4.64
N TRP A 87 2.82 -12.51 5.13
CA TRP A 87 3.52 -13.64 4.51
C TRP A 87 2.99 -13.93 3.10
N ARG A 88 1.67 -13.90 2.91
CA ARG A 88 1.04 -14.08 1.60
C ARG A 88 1.39 -12.93 0.65
N SER A 89 1.57 -11.71 1.17
CA SER A 89 1.92 -10.54 0.37
C SER A 89 3.42 -10.36 0.16
N ARG A 90 4.30 -11.05 0.91
CA ARG A 90 5.77 -10.93 0.79
C ARG A 90 6.30 -11.16 -0.61
N ARG A 91 5.62 -12.00 -1.40
CA ARG A 91 5.96 -12.24 -2.81
C ARG A 91 5.83 -11.01 -3.70
N TYR A 92 5.05 -10.00 -3.28
CA TYR A 92 4.90 -8.72 -3.96
C TYR A 92 5.92 -7.67 -3.50
N PHE A 93 6.69 -7.97 -2.45
CA PHE A 93 7.73 -7.10 -1.89
C PHE A 93 9.14 -7.55 -2.26
N GLY A 94 9.28 -8.59 -3.10
CA GLY A 94 10.56 -8.94 -3.69
C GLY A 94 11.00 -7.88 -4.69
N SER A 95 12.31 -7.66 -4.82
CA SER A 95 12.84 -6.88 -5.94
C SER A 95 12.37 -7.52 -7.25
N PRO A 96 11.77 -6.75 -8.17
CA PRO A 96 11.44 -7.26 -9.48
C PRO A 96 12.70 -7.82 -10.15
N ASP A 97 12.55 -8.91 -10.90
CA ASP A 97 13.59 -9.32 -11.83
C ASP A 97 13.90 -8.16 -12.79
N GLY A 98 15.15 -8.08 -13.27
CA GLY A 98 15.55 -7.05 -14.22
C GLY A 98 14.61 -7.04 -15.43
N ILE A 99 13.99 -5.90 -15.71
CA ILE A 99 13.10 -5.74 -16.86
C ILE A 99 13.95 -5.56 -18.10
N ASP A 100 13.72 -6.41 -19.11
CA ASP A 100 14.28 -6.21 -20.45
C ASP A 100 13.64 -4.99 -21.10
N LEU A 101 14.40 -3.90 -21.14
CA LEU A 101 13.98 -2.62 -21.68
C LEU A 101 13.67 -2.70 -23.18
N THR A 102 14.42 -3.50 -23.92
CA THR A 102 14.27 -3.65 -25.37
C THR A 102 12.95 -4.35 -25.66
N ALA A 103 12.71 -5.49 -25.00
CA ALA A 103 11.46 -6.24 -25.13
C ALA A 103 10.24 -5.42 -24.68
N LEU A 104 10.39 -4.58 -23.65
CA LEU A 104 9.31 -3.69 -23.19
C LEU A 104 9.00 -2.59 -24.21
N GLN A 105 10.02 -1.97 -24.80
CA GLN A 105 9.87 -0.95 -25.82
C GLN A 105 9.20 -1.50 -27.09
N GLU A 106 9.65 -2.66 -27.57
CA GLU A 106 9.12 -3.31 -28.78
C GLU A 106 7.65 -3.73 -28.64
N ARG A 107 7.23 -4.17 -27.45
CA ARG A 107 5.84 -4.56 -27.18
C ARG A 107 4.86 -3.41 -27.36
N GLY A 108 5.32 -2.17 -27.18
CA GLY A 108 4.49 -0.98 -27.17
C GLY A 108 3.74 -0.83 -25.85
N VAL A 109 4.07 0.22 -25.10
CA VAL A 109 3.41 0.53 -23.84
C VAL A 109 2.20 1.44 -24.03
N PRO A 110 1.14 1.29 -23.21
CA PRO A 110 0.03 2.24 -23.19
C PRO A 110 0.50 3.61 -22.73
N PHE A 111 -0.27 4.66 -23.03
CA PHE A 111 0.03 5.98 -22.49
C PHE A 111 -0.29 6.01 -20.99
N VAL A 112 0.57 6.60 -20.17
CA VAL A 112 0.39 6.69 -18.71
C VAL A 112 0.36 8.13 -18.25
N LYS A 113 -0.69 8.47 -17.49
CA LYS A 113 -0.86 9.78 -16.84
C LYS A 113 -0.65 9.63 -15.35
N PHE A 114 0.43 10.20 -14.82
CA PHE A 114 0.68 10.26 -13.39
C PHE A 114 -0.13 11.41 -12.79
N GLN A 115 -1.21 11.10 -12.07
CA GLN A 115 -2.03 12.11 -11.43
C GLN A 115 -1.62 12.30 -9.98
N ILE A 116 -1.15 13.48 -9.63
CA ILE A 116 -0.88 13.90 -8.24
C ILE A 116 -2.03 14.80 -7.77
N THR A 117 -2.57 14.52 -6.59
CA THR A 117 -3.66 15.30 -6.00
C THR A 117 -3.21 15.88 -4.66
N THR A 118 -3.18 17.20 -4.57
CA THR A 118 -2.76 17.96 -3.37
C THR A 118 -3.82 18.98 -2.98
N ARG A 119 -3.85 19.38 -1.70
CA ARG A 119 -4.63 20.55 -1.25
C ARG A 119 -3.87 21.87 -1.39
N GLY A 120 -2.59 21.80 -1.75
CA GLY A 120 -1.66 22.92 -1.71
C GLY A 120 -0.94 23.05 -0.36
N GLY A 121 0.18 23.76 -0.36
CA GLY A 121 1.14 23.87 0.74
C GLY A 121 2.25 22.81 0.72
N ALA A 122 2.19 21.85 -0.22
CA ALA A 122 3.16 20.75 -0.36
C ALA A 122 4.00 20.85 -1.66
N LEU A 123 4.11 22.05 -2.23
CA LEU A 123 4.79 22.28 -3.51
C LEU A 123 6.19 21.63 -3.61
N PRO A 124 7.09 21.71 -2.61
CA PRO A 124 8.40 21.08 -2.71
C PRO A 124 8.36 19.55 -2.81
N VAL A 125 7.33 18.92 -2.24
CA VAL A 125 7.13 17.47 -2.27
C VAL A 125 6.65 17.05 -3.65
N VAL A 126 5.65 17.76 -4.19
CA VAL A 126 5.13 17.53 -5.54
C VAL A 126 6.22 17.75 -6.59
N GLU A 127 6.98 18.84 -6.50
CA GLU A 127 8.07 19.14 -7.43
C GLU A 127 9.15 18.05 -7.38
N ARG A 128 9.53 17.57 -6.19
CA ARG A 128 10.50 16.47 -6.06
C ARG A 128 10.04 15.22 -6.82
N SER A 129 8.78 14.82 -6.65
CA SER A 129 8.23 13.65 -7.33
C SER A 129 8.21 13.82 -8.85
N LEU A 130 7.84 15.02 -9.33
CA LEU A 130 7.86 15.35 -10.76
C LEU A 130 9.28 15.37 -11.34
N ARG A 131 10.26 15.91 -10.61
CA ARG A 131 11.67 15.92 -11.03
C ARG A 131 12.25 14.51 -11.19
N ILE A 132 11.92 13.61 -10.29
CA ILE A 132 12.36 12.21 -10.41
C ILE A 132 11.76 11.56 -11.66
N LEU A 133 10.47 11.82 -11.96
CA LEU A 133 9.84 11.37 -13.19
C LEU A 133 10.46 12.02 -14.45
N GLU A 134 10.81 13.30 -14.38
CA GLU A 134 11.52 14.02 -15.45
C GLU A 134 12.89 13.39 -15.72
N GLU A 135 13.68 13.11 -14.68
CA GLU A 135 14.98 12.45 -14.82
C GLU A 135 14.86 11.07 -15.50
N ILE A 136 13.81 10.31 -15.20
CA ILE A 136 13.52 9.05 -15.88
C ILE A 136 13.19 9.29 -17.36
N CYS A 137 12.38 10.31 -17.67
CA CYS A 137 12.03 10.68 -19.04
C CYS A 137 13.23 11.15 -19.86
N VAL A 138 14.18 11.86 -19.23
CA VAL A 138 15.45 12.28 -19.85
C VAL A 138 16.31 11.06 -20.19
N ARG A 139 16.40 10.07 -19.29
CA ARG A 139 17.14 8.82 -19.55
C ARG A 139 16.49 7.95 -20.63
N HIS A 140 15.16 7.98 -20.72
CA HIS A 140 14.38 7.10 -21.59
C HIS A 140 13.40 7.89 -22.46
N ALA A 141 13.84 8.35 -23.62
CA ALA A 141 13.01 9.13 -24.54
C ALA A 141 11.70 8.43 -24.95
N TRP A 142 11.70 7.09 -25.04
CA TRP A 142 10.49 6.31 -25.35
C TRP A 142 9.47 6.33 -24.20
N ILE A 143 9.91 6.46 -22.94
CA ILE A 143 9.03 6.68 -21.77
C ILE A 143 8.47 8.09 -21.81
N ALA A 144 9.29 9.10 -22.12
CA ALA A 144 8.85 10.49 -22.25
C ALA A 144 7.70 10.63 -23.27
N ALA A 145 7.80 9.95 -24.41
CA ALA A 145 6.76 9.93 -25.44
C ALA A 145 5.44 9.25 -25.01
N ARG A 146 5.48 8.45 -23.96
CA ARG A 146 4.36 7.62 -23.49
C ARG A 146 3.84 8.01 -22.11
N THR A 147 4.33 9.12 -21.56
CA THR A 147 3.95 9.55 -20.22
C THR A 147 3.63 11.05 -20.15
N SER A 148 2.83 11.42 -19.16
CA SER A 148 2.66 12.82 -18.73
C SER A 148 2.29 12.85 -17.26
N ALA A 149 2.50 13.98 -16.59
CA ALA A 149 1.98 14.22 -15.25
C ALA A 149 0.81 15.20 -15.29
N GLU A 150 -0.19 14.95 -14.45
CA GLU A 150 -1.33 15.84 -14.22
C GLU A 150 -1.41 16.15 -12.73
N VAL A 151 -1.30 17.41 -12.34
CA VAL A 151 -1.41 17.84 -10.94
C VAL A 151 -2.75 18.55 -10.76
N ILE A 152 -3.48 18.21 -9.70
CA ILE A 152 -4.65 18.97 -9.26
C ILE A 152 -4.39 19.51 -7.85
N THR A 153 -4.46 20.82 -7.70
CA THR A 153 -4.22 21.57 -6.45
C THR A 153 -5.38 22.53 -6.18
N GLU A 154 -5.59 22.93 -4.93
CA GLU A 154 -6.52 24.01 -4.58
C GLU A 154 -5.88 25.41 -4.66
N SER A 155 -4.58 25.49 -4.97
CA SER A 155 -3.82 26.74 -5.13
C SER A 155 -3.54 27.06 -6.60
N GLN A 156 -4.09 28.18 -7.09
CA GLN A 156 -3.84 28.65 -8.46
C GLN A 156 -2.37 29.01 -8.70
N ASP A 157 -1.69 29.56 -7.69
CA ASP A 157 -0.29 29.97 -7.78
C ASP A 157 0.62 28.74 -7.93
N GLU A 158 0.34 27.66 -7.18
CA GLU A 158 1.09 26.41 -7.32
C GLU A 158 0.86 25.74 -8.67
N ALA A 159 -0.38 25.72 -9.17
CA ALA A 159 -0.67 25.18 -10.49
C ALA A 159 0.14 25.93 -11.56
N SER A 160 0.08 27.27 -11.53
CA SER A 160 0.79 28.13 -12.47
C SER A 160 2.31 27.98 -12.37
N TYR A 161 2.84 27.87 -11.14
CA TYR A 161 4.25 27.61 -10.91
C TYR A 161 4.70 26.28 -11.52
N LEU A 162 3.96 25.19 -11.28
CA LEU A 162 4.31 23.86 -11.77
C LEU A 162 4.29 23.79 -13.31
N GLU A 163 3.29 24.42 -13.95
CA GLU A 163 3.26 24.48 -15.42
C GLU A 163 4.45 25.27 -15.97
N SER A 164 4.78 26.41 -15.37
CA SER A 164 5.95 27.21 -15.77
C SER A 164 7.26 26.47 -15.55
N ARG A 165 7.42 25.84 -14.38
CA ARG A 165 8.64 25.14 -13.96
C ARG A 165 9.00 23.97 -14.87
N PHE A 166 8.01 23.26 -15.38
CA PHE A 166 8.19 22.09 -16.24
C PHE A 166 7.90 22.39 -17.73
N ASN A 167 7.71 23.66 -18.09
CA ASN A 167 7.55 24.06 -19.49
C ASN A 167 8.83 23.71 -20.28
N GLY A 168 8.67 22.97 -21.38
CA GLY A 168 9.79 22.49 -22.19
C GLY A 168 10.61 21.34 -21.59
N SER A 169 10.22 20.80 -20.43
CA SER A 169 10.87 19.62 -19.85
C SER A 169 10.55 18.34 -20.63
N ALA A 170 11.34 17.28 -20.39
CA ALA A 170 11.09 15.96 -20.98
C ALA A 170 9.78 15.33 -20.49
N LEU A 171 9.33 15.68 -19.28
CA LEU A 171 8.05 15.25 -18.72
C LEU A 171 7.00 16.33 -18.97
N ARG A 172 6.00 16.05 -19.81
CA ARG A 172 4.87 16.98 -19.94
C ARG A 172 4.07 17.02 -18.63
N VAL A 173 4.13 18.13 -17.91
CA VAL A 173 3.32 18.42 -16.73
C VAL A 173 2.18 19.35 -17.09
N LEU A 174 0.97 19.03 -16.64
CA LEU A 174 -0.21 19.90 -16.72
C LEU A 174 -0.76 20.07 -15.31
N ALA A 175 -0.96 21.30 -14.86
CA ALA A 175 -1.48 21.55 -13.52
C ALA A 175 -2.83 22.26 -13.61
N ALA A 176 -3.83 21.69 -12.94
CA ALA A 176 -5.15 22.26 -12.81
C ALA A 176 -5.35 22.80 -11.39
N CYS A 177 -6.01 23.94 -11.30
CA CYS A 177 -6.56 24.44 -10.03
C CYS A 177 -8.00 23.93 -9.88
N LEU A 178 -8.32 23.41 -8.70
CA LEU A 178 -9.67 23.02 -8.32
C LEU A 178 -10.48 24.28 -8.00
N PRO A 179 -11.51 24.64 -8.80
CA PRO A 179 -12.28 25.84 -8.54
C PRO A 179 -12.99 25.76 -7.19
N SER A 180 -12.89 26.80 -6.36
CA SER A 180 -13.49 26.83 -5.01
C SER A 180 -15.01 26.61 -5.03
N PHE A 181 -15.68 27.04 -6.10
CA PHE A 181 -17.12 26.88 -6.32
C PHE A 181 -17.53 25.52 -6.90
N TYR A 182 -16.59 24.65 -7.27
CA TYR A 182 -16.92 23.35 -7.87
C TYR A 182 -17.60 22.43 -6.84
N VAL A 183 -18.81 21.97 -7.12
CA VAL A 183 -19.54 21.02 -6.27
C VAL A 183 -19.85 19.77 -7.07
N THR A 184 -19.58 18.61 -6.48
CA THR A 184 -19.91 17.33 -7.12
C THR A 184 -21.40 17.01 -6.93
N LYS A 185 -21.97 16.16 -7.81
CA LYS A 185 -23.38 15.74 -7.75
C LYS A 185 -23.84 15.21 -6.38
N HIS A 186 -22.91 14.65 -5.60
CA HIS A 186 -23.19 14.00 -4.30
C HIS A 186 -22.52 14.72 -3.12
N ASP A 187 -22.18 16.01 -3.24
CA ASP A 187 -21.46 16.79 -2.23
C ASP A 187 -20.19 16.10 -1.68
N THR A 188 -19.51 15.32 -2.53
CA THR A 188 -18.23 14.72 -2.21
C THR A 188 -17.19 15.80 -1.95
N ARG A 189 -16.45 15.66 -0.83
CA ARG A 189 -15.49 16.64 -0.33
C ARG A 189 -14.04 16.16 -0.44
N LEU A 190 -13.11 17.04 -0.07
CA LEU A 190 -11.68 16.75 0.09
C LEU A 190 -11.08 16.18 -1.21
N LYS A 191 -10.14 15.22 -1.09
CA LYS A 191 -9.44 14.61 -2.22
C LYS A 191 -10.38 14.04 -3.27
N ALA A 192 -11.49 13.41 -2.87
CA ALA A 192 -12.44 12.81 -3.79
C ALA A 192 -13.14 13.85 -4.69
N ARG A 193 -13.32 15.09 -4.20
CA ARG A 193 -13.78 16.23 -5.00
C ARG A 193 -12.80 16.56 -6.13
N ALA A 194 -11.51 16.67 -5.82
CA ALA A 194 -10.46 16.93 -6.79
C ALA A 194 -10.34 15.80 -7.83
N LEU A 195 -10.40 14.54 -7.38
CA LEU A 195 -10.41 13.38 -8.27
C LEU A 195 -11.60 13.42 -9.23
N ARG A 196 -12.80 13.78 -8.73
CA ARG A 196 -14.00 13.88 -9.54
C ARG A 196 -13.91 15.01 -10.57
N TYR A 197 -13.39 16.17 -10.17
CA TYR A 197 -13.15 17.29 -11.07
C TYR A 197 -12.23 16.88 -12.23
N MET A 198 -11.13 16.19 -11.95
CA MET A 198 -10.22 15.70 -13.00
C MET A 198 -10.85 14.69 -13.94
N VAL A 199 -11.80 13.87 -13.46
CA VAL A 199 -12.58 12.99 -14.35
C VAL A 199 -13.45 13.80 -15.31
N GLU A 200 -14.13 14.82 -14.80
CA GLU A 200 -14.99 15.69 -15.63
C GLU A 200 -14.17 16.53 -16.60
N LEU A 201 -13.04 17.07 -16.16
CA LEU A 201 -12.10 17.82 -17.00
C LEU A 201 -11.56 16.96 -18.14
N ARG A 202 -11.18 15.69 -17.89
CA ARG A 202 -10.73 14.79 -18.97
C ARG A 202 -11.84 14.46 -19.97
N ARG A 203 -13.11 14.44 -19.54
CA ARG A 203 -14.26 14.23 -20.45
C ARG A 203 -14.46 15.38 -21.42
N THR A 204 -13.94 16.57 -21.14
CA THR A 204 -13.95 17.70 -22.09
C THR A 204 -12.80 17.66 -23.10
N GLY A 205 -11.95 16.64 -23.05
CA GLY A 205 -10.79 16.49 -23.94
C GLY A 205 -9.46 16.93 -23.32
N PHE A 206 -9.44 17.34 -22.05
CA PHE A 206 -8.21 17.71 -21.36
C PHE A 206 -7.14 16.60 -21.41
N ASN A 207 -5.98 16.93 -21.97
CA ASN A 207 -4.86 16.02 -22.22
C ASN A 207 -5.31 14.70 -22.90
N ALA A 208 -6.26 14.74 -23.83
CA ALA A 208 -6.70 13.54 -24.54
C ALA A 208 -5.51 12.87 -25.28
N ARG A 209 -5.45 11.54 -25.22
CA ARG A 209 -4.41 10.74 -25.87
C ARG A 209 -5.04 9.60 -26.67
N PRO A 210 -4.51 9.27 -27.85
CA PRO A 210 -5.02 8.16 -28.63
C PRO A 210 -4.68 6.82 -27.97
N GLY A 211 -5.54 5.82 -28.21
CA GLY A 211 -5.32 4.45 -27.75
C GLY A 211 -5.51 4.24 -26.25
N ARG A 212 -5.01 3.11 -25.76
CA ARG A 212 -5.15 2.71 -24.35
C ARG A 212 -4.33 3.65 -23.46
N THR A 213 -5.03 4.34 -22.56
CA THR A 213 -4.44 5.30 -21.61
C THR A 213 -4.80 4.92 -20.19
N PHE A 214 -3.81 4.88 -19.30
CA PHE A 214 -4.01 4.65 -17.87
C PHE A 214 -3.78 5.94 -17.08
N ILE A 215 -4.55 6.11 -16.02
CA ILE A 215 -4.33 7.15 -15.01
C ILE A 215 -3.84 6.45 -13.76
N VAL A 216 -2.68 6.87 -13.29
CA VAL A 216 -2.04 6.33 -12.11
C VAL A 216 -2.16 7.40 -11.03
N HIS A 217 -2.98 7.12 -10.03
CA HIS A 217 -3.24 8.05 -8.94
C HIS A 217 -2.17 7.92 -7.87
N PHE A 218 -1.56 9.05 -7.52
CA PHE A 218 -0.59 9.16 -6.45
C PHE A 218 -0.98 10.23 -5.45
N ASP A 219 -0.57 9.97 -4.21
CA ASP A 219 -0.59 10.94 -3.13
C ASP A 219 0.63 11.86 -3.29
N GLU A 220 0.56 13.08 -2.76
CA GLU A 220 1.57 14.12 -2.98
C GLU A 220 2.98 13.70 -2.52
N GLU A 221 3.06 12.84 -1.51
CA GLU A 221 4.27 12.27 -0.93
C GLU A 221 4.81 11.03 -1.67
N THR A 222 4.09 10.52 -2.67
CA THR A 222 4.52 9.30 -3.37
C THR A 222 5.69 9.59 -4.30
N VAL A 223 6.77 8.83 -4.13
CA VAL A 223 7.96 8.87 -5.00
C VAL A 223 8.06 7.60 -5.84
N MET A 224 8.06 7.78 -7.17
CA MET A 224 8.25 6.70 -8.14
C MET A 224 9.70 6.68 -8.61
N THR A 225 10.42 5.62 -8.29
CA THR A 225 11.76 5.37 -8.85
C THR A 225 11.65 4.74 -10.22
N GLU A 226 12.76 4.72 -10.96
CA GLU A 226 12.82 4.12 -12.29
C GLU A 226 12.37 2.64 -12.32
N PRO A 227 12.83 1.76 -11.41
CA PRO A 227 12.33 0.39 -11.36
C PRO A 227 10.80 0.32 -11.18
N HIS A 228 10.20 1.20 -10.37
CA HIS A 228 8.76 1.22 -10.18
C HIS A 228 8.01 1.59 -11.47
N VAL A 229 8.50 2.59 -12.21
CA VAL A 229 7.93 3.00 -13.49
C VAL A 229 8.03 1.87 -14.52
N LEU A 230 9.18 1.20 -14.60
CA LEU A 230 9.39 0.10 -15.54
C LEU A 230 8.46 -1.08 -15.25
N VAL A 231 8.33 -1.50 -13.99
CA VAL A 231 7.42 -2.57 -13.56
C VAL A 231 5.97 -2.21 -13.87
N LEU A 232 5.60 -0.96 -13.60
CA LEU A 232 4.27 -0.46 -13.89
C LEU A 232 3.98 -0.52 -15.40
N LEU A 233 4.89 -0.04 -16.24
CA LEU A 233 4.73 -0.06 -17.69
C LEU A 233 4.67 -1.49 -18.24
N ASP A 234 5.52 -2.39 -17.75
CA ASP A 234 5.51 -3.79 -18.14
C ASP A 234 4.21 -4.49 -17.73
N TYR A 235 3.71 -4.24 -16.51
CA TYR A 235 2.41 -4.75 -16.08
C TYR A 235 1.26 -4.19 -16.92
N LEU A 236 1.21 -2.87 -17.13
CA LEU A 236 0.15 -2.21 -17.88
C LEU A 236 0.18 -2.56 -19.37
N SER A 237 1.33 -2.97 -19.92
CA SER A 237 1.42 -3.47 -21.30
C SER A 237 0.68 -4.81 -21.47
N ARG A 238 0.74 -5.69 -20.46
CA ARG A 238 0.20 -7.06 -20.50
C ARG A 238 -1.19 -7.19 -19.90
N SER A 239 -1.56 -6.31 -18.97
CA SER A 239 -2.80 -6.44 -18.23
C SER A 239 -4.02 -6.09 -19.08
N PRO A 240 -5.04 -6.97 -19.16
CA PRO A 240 -6.32 -6.64 -19.76
C PRO A 240 -7.24 -5.87 -18.79
N LYS A 241 -6.83 -5.70 -17.53
CA LYS A 241 -7.68 -5.12 -16.48
C LYS A 241 -7.81 -3.61 -16.65
N ALA A 242 -9.04 -3.11 -16.51
CA ALA A 242 -9.33 -1.68 -16.50
C ALA A 242 -8.91 -0.98 -15.21
N ILE A 243 -8.90 -1.72 -14.08
CA ILE A 243 -8.54 -1.20 -12.75
C ILE A 243 -7.53 -2.16 -12.12
N THR A 244 -6.49 -1.59 -11.52
CA THR A 244 -5.44 -2.32 -10.82
C THR A 244 -4.98 -1.54 -9.60
N GLN A 245 -4.35 -2.24 -8.66
CA GLN A 245 -3.74 -1.66 -7.47
C GLN A 245 -2.31 -2.16 -7.34
N GLY A 246 -1.39 -1.27 -6.98
CA GLY A 246 -0.02 -1.59 -6.60
C GLY A 246 0.17 -1.55 -5.08
N PRO A 247 1.25 -2.15 -4.55
CA PRO A 247 1.60 -2.00 -3.14
C PRO A 247 1.96 -0.54 -2.82
N ILE A 248 1.65 -0.11 -1.59
CA ILE A 248 2.12 1.15 -1.03
C ILE A 248 3.26 0.80 -0.07
N LEU A 249 4.43 1.38 -0.30
CA LEU A 249 5.64 1.15 0.48
C LEU A 249 5.99 2.42 1.22
N TYR A 250 5.97 2.36 2.55
CA TYR A 250 6.49 3.41 3.41
C TYR A 250 7.95 3.06 3.73
N PRO A 251 8.93 3.95 3.46
CA PRO A 251 10.28 3.76 3.95
C PRO A 251 10.21 3.69 5.48
N LEU A 252 10.70 2.58 6.04
CA LEU A 252 10.88 2.39 7.48
C LEU A 252 12.18 3.03 7.95
#